data_AF-A0A124ETB3-F1
#
_entry.id   AF-A0A124ETB3-F1
#
_cell.length_a   1.000
_cell.length_b   1.000
_cell.length_c   1.000
_cell.angle_alpha   90.00
_cell.angle_beta   90.00
_cell.angle_gamma   90.00
#
_symmetry.space_group_name_H-M   'P 1'
#
loop_
_entity.id
_entity.type
_entity.pdbx_description
1 polymer ?
#
loop_
_entity_poly.entity_id
_entity_poly.type
_entity_poly.pdbx_seq_one_letter_code
_entity_poly.pdbx_strand_id
1 'polypeptide(L)'
;MSGGEEELGHLEELRTDPLGLMQRVRYECGEVGMFRLADRDVILLTGAEANEFFFRSTDEDLNQAEAYPFMTPIFGEGVVFDASRERRKEMLHNSALRGEQMKGHAARIEAEVRTMTADRGDAGEINLPDFFADLTICTRPRASSGRSSATRSTIVSPSTTTVWSAAPIRFALSTPISRSKASRSATHRERSWSNWSRIRPVDNKYHGEFRLDHCGALVDLEPMGEDYVHGMCHTIEDPTFDATASATNRRAHVRPIHRLPRVPSNRHPYCAWTATIDDEHPEVAKPGGLEEMRRTRIATLELELIDRTQDGRGNYTGDLRGDIDFRVFSHSALVRLADEMCVEMHLLALGYLRAQLRCESPKARSMFTAQLTGWSAFAAERLRDALGVKPDAEGAMRVLELHPLLNPAAYVTATFGHHTVSVTPSPAHEDSAWISLVVPEEVRPLQAIVRAVSPTLDVDVVGDHDRWTARITDGHEPAPESKEITLAKFGSGSMWSFIERRSIPLTVL
;
A
#
# COMPACT_ATOMS: atom_id res chain seq x y z
N MET A 1 -28.76 36.23 12.23
CA MET A 1 -30.01 35.68 11.65
C MET A 1 -30.78 34.90 12.70
N SER A 2 -32.04 34.56 12.42
CA SER A 2 -32.88 33.73 13.27
C SER A 2 -32.53 32.23 13.13
N GLY A 3 -32.70 31.46 14.22
CA GLY A 3 -32.22 30.08 14.32
C GLY A 3 -30.76 29.99 14.76
N GLY A 4 -30.31 28.84 15.27
CA GLY A 4 -28.92 28.60 15.65
C GLY A 4 -28.57 28.63 17.15
N GLU A 5 -29.57 28.60 18.03
CA GLU A 5 -29.37 28.44 19.49
C GLU A 5 -29.03 27.00 19.91
N GLU A 6 -29.22 26.04 19.01
CA GLU A 6 -28.88 24.63 19.22
C GLU A 6 -27.37 24.39 19.12
N GLU A 7 -26.89 23.28 19.71
CA GLU A 7 -25.47 22.95 19.86
C GLU A 7 -24.69 22.94 18.53
N LEU A 8 -25.35 22.57 17.43
CA LEU A 8 -24.76 22.53 16.09
C LEU A 8 -25.01 23.80 15.26
N GLY A 9 -25.70 24.80 15.82
CA GLY A 9 -26.10 26.01 15.12
C GLY A 9 -26.96 25.70 13.89
N HIS A 10 -26.54 26.19 12.73
CA HIS A 10 -27.18 26.00 11.43
C HIS A 10 -26.56 24.86 10.61
N LEU A 11 -25.73 24.01 11.23
CA LEU A 11 -24.99 22.98 10.50
C LEU A 11 -25.90 21.98 9.79
N GLU A 12 -26.98 21.55 10.45
CA GLU A 12 -27.91 20.57 9.87
C GLU A 12 -28.69 21.16 8.67
N GLU A 13 -29.01 22.44 8.76
CA GLU A 13 -29.63 23.17 7.69
C GLU A 13 -28.68 23.39 6.52
N LEU A 14 -27.42 23.79 6.79
CA LEU A 14 -26.37 23.90 5.77
C LEU A 14 -26.14 22.56 5.05
N ARG A 15 -26.20 21.44 5.79
CA ARG A 15 -26.03 20.09 5.25
C ARG A 15 -27.15 19.69 4.28
N THR A 16 -28.37 20.17 4.53
CA THR A 16 -29.57 19.74 3.79
C THR A 16 -29.97 20.72 2.69
N ASP A 17 -29.90 22.03 2.94
CA ASP A 17 -30.23 23.10 2.00
C ASP A 17 -29.30 24.33 2.16
N PRO A 18 -28.06 24.25 1.64
CA PRO A 18 -27.10 25.34 1.78
C PRO A 18 -27.52 26.61 1.03
N LEU A 19 -28.22 26.46 -0.10
CA LEU A 19 -28.70 27.61 -0.87
C LEU A 19 -29.85 28.32 -0.16
N GLY A 20 -30.78 27.56 0.42
CA GLY A 20 -31.86 28.11 1.24
C GLY A 20 -31.34 28.87 2.45
N LEU A 21 -30.33 28.33 3.14
CA LEU A 21 -29.67 29.02 4.24
C LEU A 21 -29.02 30.34 3.78
N MET A 22 -28.24 30.34 2.69
CA MET A 22 -27.62 31.55 2.15
C MET A 22 -28.66 32.61 1.72
N GLN A 23 -29.75 32.17 1.08
CA GLN A 23 -30.85 33.06 0.70
C GLN A 23 -31.54 33.67 1.91
N ARG A 24 -31.74 32.90 2.99
CA ARG A 24 -32.34 33.41 4.22
C ARG A 24 -31.43 34.40 4.93
N VAL A 25 -30.13 34.11 5.01
CA VAL A 25 -29.14 35.06 5.54
C VAL A 25 -29.21 36.38 4.76
N ARG A 26 -29.26 36.34 3.43
CA ARG A 26 -29.42 37.53 2.59
C ARG A 26 -30.74 38.26 2.85
N TYR A 27 -31.84 37.52 2.99
CA TYR A 27 -33.16 38.10 3.21
C TYR A 27 -33.28 38.80 4.58
N GLU A 28 -32.77 38.16 5.63
CA GLU A 28 -32.88 38.66 7.01
C GLU A 28 -31.82 39.72 7.37
N CYS A 29 -30.59 39.56 6.87
CA CYS A 29 -29.45 40.37 7.29
C CYS A 29 -28.92 41.31 6.19
N GLY A 30 -29.38 41.17 4.96
CA GLY A 30 -28.89 41.98 3.84
C GLY A 30 -27.52 41.51 3.33
N GLU A 31 -26.64 42.45 3.00
CA GLU A 31 -25.38 42.15 2.30
C GLU A 31 -24.32 41.45 3.14
N VAL A 32 -24.37 41.67 4.46
CA VAL A 32 -23.46 41.09 5.44
C VAL A 32 -24.31 40.42 6.50
N GLY A 33 -24.24 39.09 6.58
CA GLY A 33 -25.06 38.33 7.51
C GLY A 33 -24.25 37.28 8.26
N MET A 34 -24.52 37.13 9.55
CA MET A 34 -23.87 36.14 10.40
C MET A 34 -24.79 34.96 10.67
N PHE A 35 -24.21 33.76 10.59
CA PHE A 35 -24.82 32.50 10.99
C PHE A 35 -23.76 31.63 11.68
N ARG A 36 -24.21 30.64 12.47
CA ARG A 36 -23.33 29.81 13.29
C ARG A 36 -23.24 28.38 12.75
N LEU A 37 -22.03 27.82 12.66
CA LEU A 37 -21.78 26.41 12.35
C LEU A 37 -21.01 25.78 13.51
N ALA A 38 -21.66 24.89 14.26
CA ALA A 38 -21.12 24.34 15.51
C ALA A 38 -20.66 25.45 16.47
N ASP A 39 -19.36 25.57 16.71
CA ASP A 39 -18.73 26.56 17.57
C ASP A 39 -18.21 27.81 16.84
N ARG A 40 -18.38 27.90 15.51
CA ARG A 40 -17.85 28.99 14.68
C ARG A 40 -18.94 29.94 14.17
N ASP A 41 -18.67 31.23 14.29
CA ASP A 41 -19.46 32.26 13.63
C ASP A 41 -18.95 32.46 12.19
N VAL A 42 -19.87 32.36 11.23
CA VAL A 42 -19.60 32.49 9.80
C VAL A 42 -20.30 33.75 9.28
N ILE A 43 -19.52 34.62 8.64
CA ILE A 43 -20.02 35.83 8.00
C ILE A 43 -20.19 35.57 6.50
N LEU A 44 -21.43 35.58 6.04
CA LEU A 44 -21.78 35.55 4.63
C LEU A 44 -21.73 36.97 4.07
N LEU A 45 -20.89 37.17 3.06
CA LEU A 45 -20.80 38.40 2.28
C LEU A 45 -21.44 38.18 0.92
N THR A 46 -22.40 39.04 0.57
CA THR A 46 -23.17 38.95 -0.67
C THR A 46 -23.34 40.31 -1.31
N GLY A 47 -23.22 40.38 -2.63
CA GLY A 47 -23.27 41.64 -3.37
C GLY A 47 -21.87 42.11 -3.78
N ALA A 48 -21.82 43.02 -4.76
CA ALA A 48 -20.55 43.41 -5.39
C ALA A 48 -19.60 44.10 -4.39
N GLU A 49 -20.12 44.99 -3.54
CA GLU A 49 -19.33 45.76 -2.58
C GLU A 49 -18.73 44.86 -1.48
N ALA A 50 -19.55 43.99 -0.89
CA ALA A 50 -19.11 43.03 0.13
C ALA A 50 -18.10 42.00 -0.43
N ASN A 51 -18.31 41.56 -1.68
CA ASN A 51 -17.35 40.69 -2.37
C ASN A 51 -16.03 41.41 -2.68
N GLU A 52 -16.08 42.68 -3.10
CA GLU A 52 -14.88 43.49 -3.35
C GLU A 52 -14.05 43.65 -2.08
N PHE A 53 -14.68 43.88 -0.93
CA PHE A 53 -14.01 43.85 0.37
C PHE A 53 -13.32 42.51 0.59
N PHE A 54 -14.05 41.39 0.53
CA PHE A 54 -13.49 40.05 0.76
C PHE A 54 -12.29 39.72 -0.14
N PHE A 55 -12.39 40.00 -1.45
CA PHE A 55 -11.34 39.66 -2.40
C PHE A 55 -10.15 40.63 -2.41
N ARG A 56 -10.30 41.84 -1.84
CA ARG A 56 -9.20 42.82 -1.70
C ARG A 56 -8.58 42.88 -0.31
N SER A 57 -9.21 42.28 0.69
CA SER A 57 -8.63 42.11 2.02
C SER A 57 -7.29 41.39 1.95
N THR A 58 -6.41 41.74 2.88
CA THR A 58 -5.09 41.11 2.97
C THR A 58 -5.16 39.79 3.75
N ASP A 59 -4.15 38.93 3.59
CA ASP A 59 -4.02 37.70 4.39
C ASP A 59 -3.89 38.00 5.91
N GLU A 60 -3.54 39.23 6.31
CA GLU A 60 -3.51 39.67 7.72
C GLU A 60 -4.93 39.87 8.29
N ASP A 61 -5.86 40.33 7.44
CA ASP A 61 -7.25 40.58 7.83
C ASP A 61 -8.13 39.34 7.63
N LEU A 62 -7.90 38.57 6.55
CA LEU A 62 -8.65 37.36 6.19
C LEU A 62 -7.70 36.26 5.72
N ASN A 63 -7.27 35.41 6.66
CA ASN A 63 -6.30 34.36 6.40
C ASN A 63 -6.96 33.09 5.84
N GLN A 64 -6.71 32.79 4.57
CA GLN A 64 -7.21 31.57 3.93
C GLN A 64 -6.62 30.29 4.55
N ALA A 65 -5.38 30.29 5.02
CA ALA A 65 -4.74 29.09 5.58
C ALA A 65 -5.46 28.59 6.84
N GLU A 66 -5.97 29.49 7.68
CA GLU A 66 -6.73 29.17 8.90
C GLU A 66 -8.12 28.58 8.60
N ALA A 67 -8.68 28.89 7.44
CA ALA A 67 -9.97 28.35 7.01
C ALA A 67 -9.87 26.94 6.42
N TYR A 68 -8.70 26.55 5.89
CA TYR A 68 -8.50 25.27 5.18
C TYR A 68 -7.43 24.33 5.79
N PRO A 69 -7.31 24.18 7.12
CA PRO A 69 -6.29 23.30 7.73
C PRO A 69 -6.46 21.83 7.34
N PHE A 70 -7.67 21.42 6.96
CA PHE A 70 -7.96 20.07 6.46
C PHE A 70 -7.35 19.77 5.08
N MET A 71 -6.82 20.78 4.38
CA MET A 71 -6.18 20.60 3.08
C MET A 71 -4.68 20.25 3.20
N THR A 72 -4.03 20.55 4.33
CA THR A 72 -2.61 20.21 4.56
C THR A 72 -2.37 18.70 4.52
N PRO A 73 -3.18 17.85 5.18
CA PRO A 73 -3.07 16.39 5.03
C PRO A 73 -3.30 15.88 3.60
N ILE A 74 -4.03 16.63 2.76
CA ILE A 74 -4.40 16.22 1.40
C ILE A 74 -3.29 16.58 0.39
N PHE A 75 -2.71 17.78 0.49
CA PHE A 75 -1.70 18.26 -0.46
C PHE A 75 -0.26 18.12 0.01
N GLY A 76 -0.05 17.85 1.30
CA GLY A 76 1.27 17.76 1.94
C GLY A 76 1.73 19.09 2.54
N GLU A 77 2.63 18.99 3.51
CA GLU A 77 3.21 20.14 4.20
C GLU A 77 4.00 21.05 3.25
N GLY A 78 3.91 22.37 3.45
CA GLY A 78 4.61 23.38 2.66
C GLY A 78 4.04 23.59 1.24
N VAL A 79 2.81 23.16 0.97
CA VAL A 79 2.16 23.21 -0.35
C VAL A 79 0.82 23.96 -0.27
N VAL A 80 0.59 24.89 -1.22
CA VAL A 80 -0.63 25.71 -1.34
C VAL A 80 -1.04 26.41 -0.03
N PHE A 81 -1.92 25.81 0.76
CA PHE A 81 -2.49 26.41 1.96
C PHE A 81 -1.52 26.37 3.16
N ASP A 82 -0.56 25.44 3.13
CA ASP A 82 0.48 25.29 4.16
C ASP A 82 1.81 25.97 3.77
N ALA A 83 1.84 26.65 2.61
CA ALA A 83 3.04 27.29 2.09
C ALA A 83 3.13 28.77 2.48
N SER A 84 4.36 29.26 2.68
CA SER A 84 4.63 30.70 2.84
C SER A 84 4.18 31.49 1.61
N ARG A 85 3.94 32.79 1.79
CA ARG A 85 3.46 33.67 0.72
C ARG A 85 4.43 33.73 -0.47
N GLU A 86 5.74 33.78 -0.22
CA GLU A 86 6.74 33.73 -1.30
C GLU A 86 6.64 32.41 -2.06
N ARG A 87 6.49 31.29 -1.34
CA ARG A 87 6.43 29.96 -1.92
C ARG A 87 5.16 29.73 -2.75
N ARG A 88 3.99 30.22 -2.30
CA ARG A 88 2.76 30.21 -3.09
C ARG A 88 2.90 31.00 -4.39
N LYS A 89 3.55 32.15 -4.34
CA LYS A 89 3.77 33.02 -5.51
C LYS A 89 4.68 32.35 -6.54
N GLU A 90 5.71 31.62 -6.11
CA GLU A 90 6.54 30.79 -6.99
C GLU A 90 5.74 29.68 -7.68
N MET A 91 4.82 29.02 -6.96
CA MET A 91 3.95 27.96 -7.52
C MET A 91 2.97 28.49 -8.59
N LEU A 92 2.55 29.74 -8.47
CA LEU A 92 1.67 30.43 -9.43
C LEU A 92 2.38 30.77 -10.76
N HIS A 93 3.71 30.78 -10.80
CA HIS A 93 4.50 30.97 -12.03
C HIS A 93 4.54 29.70 -12.91
N ASN A 94 3.40 29.03 -13.09
CA ASN A 94 3.29 27.84 -13.91
C ASN A 94 3.10 28.22 -15.41
N SER A 95 4.03 27.79 -16.26
CA SER A 95 3.99 28.01 -17.71
C SER A 95 3.03 27.08 -18.47
N ALA A 96 2.49 26.04 -17.81
CA ALA A 96 1.66 25.00 -18.43
C ALA A 96 0.27 25.47 -18.88
N LEU A 97 -0.17 26.65 -18.43
CA LEU A 97 -1.47 27.26 -18.78
C LEU A 97 -1.32 28.44 -19.77
N ARG A 98 -0.15 28.63 -20.37
CA ARG A 98 0.06 29.66 -21.40
C ARG A 98 -0.63 29.27 -22.72
N GLY A 99 -1.03 30.27 -23.50
CA GLY A 99 -1.87 30.09 -24.70
C GLY A 99 -1.33 29.09 -25.74
N GLU A 100 -0.01 28.95 -25.90
CA GLU A 100 0.58 27.95 -26.80
C GLU A 100 0.38 26.51 -26.30
N GLN A 101 0.45 26.29 -24.97
CA GLN A 101 0.22 24.97 -24.36
C GLN A 101 -1.28 24.61 -24.36
N MET A 102 -2.16 25.63 -24.23
CA MET A 102 -3.62 25.43 -24.26
C MET A 102 -4.14 24.85 -25.58
N LYS A 103 -3.52 25.20 -26.72
CA LYS A 103 -3.86 24.62 -28.03
C LYS A 103 -3.61 23.11 -28.07
N GLY A 104 -2.52 22.65 -27.45
CA GLY A 104 -2.22 21.23 -27.30
C GLY A 104 -3.20 20.50 -26.40
N HIS A 105 -3.65 21.14 -25.30
CA HIS A 105 -4.62 20.53 -24.38
C HIS A 105 -6.00 20.37 -25.03
N ALA A 106 -6.45 21.32 -25.86
CA ALA A 106 -7.73 21.23 -26.56
C ALA A 106 -7.80 19.99 -27.49
N ALA A 107 -6.78 19.79 -28.34
CA ALA A 107 -6.70 18.62 -29.20
C ALA A 107 -6.64 17.30 -28.40
N ARG A 108 -6.02 17.34 -27.21
CA ARG A 108 -5.92 16.18 -26.33
C ARG A 108 -7.23 15.83 -25.63
N ILE A 109 -7.97 16.84 -25.16
CA ILE A 109 -9.30 16.67 -24.59
C ILE A 109 -10.21 16.01 -25.61
N GLU A 110 -10.20 16.50 -26.86
CA GLU A 110 -10.99 15.89 -27.94
C GLU A 110 -10.64 14.42 -28.16
N ALA A 111 -9.35 14.08 -28.23
CA ALA A 111 -8.90 12.70 -28.43
C ALA A 111 -9.33 11.76 -27.29
N GLU A 112 -9.30 12.24 -26.04
CA GLU A 112 -9.73 11.45 -24.89
C GLU A 112 -11.25 11.25 -24.87
N VAL A 113 -12.02 12.31 -25.18
CA VAL A 113 -13.49 12.21 -25.34
C VAL A 113 -13.83 11.17 -26.40
N ARG A 114 -13.17 11.22 -27.58
CA ARG A 114 -13.40 10.26 -28.67
C ARG A 114 -13.05 8.83 -28.26
N THR A 115 -12.01 8.65 -27.45
CA THR A 115 -11.61 7.33 -26.95
C THR A 115 -12.64 6.78 -25.96
N MET A 116 -13.11 7.60 -25.02
CA MET A 116 -14.10 7.20 -24.01
C MET A 116 -15.49 6.92 -24.59
N THR A 117 -15.76 7.39 -25.82
CA THR A 117 -17.04 7.15 -26.51
C THR A 117 -16.93 6.19 -27.70
N ALA A 118 -15.74 5.64 -28.00
CA ALA A 118 -15.49 4.83 -29.20
C ALA A 118 -16.34 3.54 -29.26
N ASP A 119 -16.55 2.90 -28.12
CA ASP A 119 -17.30 1.63 -28.03
C ASP A 119 -18.81 1.85 -27.78
N ARG A 120 -19.27 3.10 -27.86
CA ARG A 120 -20.69 3.43 -27.66
C ARG A 120 -21.43 3.40 -29.01
N GLY A 121 -22.61 2.77 -29.02
CA GLY A 121 -23.50 2.79 -30.18
C GLY A 121 -24.22 4.14 -30.36
N ASP A 122 -25.07 4.24 -31.38
CA ASP A 122 -25.76 5.48 -31.76
C ASP A 122 -26.75 6.02 -30.70
N ALA A 123 -27.17 5.17 -29.75
CA ALA A 123 -28.04 5.53 -28.63
C ALA A 123 -27.73 4.68 -27.37
N GLY A 124 -27.88 5.29 -26.19
CA GLY A 124 -27.70 4.62 -24.90
C GLY A 124 -27.87 5.59 -23.72
N GLU A 125 -27.79 5.05 -22.51
CA GLU A 125 -27.87 5.82 -21.27
C GLU A 125 -26.49 5.92 -20.59
N ILE A 126 -26.22 7.06 -19.96
CA ILE A 126 -24.98 7.29 -19.21
C ILE A 126 -25.29 7.89 -17.84
N ASN A 127 -24.50 7.51 -16.85
CA ASN A 127 -24.40 8.26 -15.61
C ASN A 127 -23.46 9.47 -15.85
N LEU A 128 -24.05 10.67 -15.89
CA LEU A 128 -23.30 11.91 -16.16
C LEU A 128 -22.21 12.19 -15.11
N PRO A 129 -22.50 12.15 -13.79
CA PRO A 129 -21.46 12.27 -12.76
C PRO A 129 -20.27 11.33 -12.96
N ASP A 130 -20.51 10.03 -13.16
CA ASP A 130 -19.45 9.03 -13.31
C ASP A 130 -18.62 9.31 -14.57
N PHE A 131 -19.30 9.55 -15.70
CA PHE A 131 -18.65 9.82 -16.97
C PHE A 131 -17.78 11.09 -16.92
N PHE A 132 -18.28 12.17 -16.30
CA PHE A 132 -17.54 13.42 -16.19
C PHE A 132 -16.43 13.37 -15.14
N ALA A 133 -16.57 12.55 -14.09
CA ALA A 133 -15.49 12.28 -13.15
C ALA A 133 -14.29 11.64 -13.86
N ASP A 134 -14.54 10.59 -14.65
CA ASP A 134 -13.51 9.93 -15.44
C ASP A 134 -12.92 10.88 -16.49
N LEU A 135 -13.77 11.60 -17.23
CA LEU A 135 -13.31 12.50 -18.28
C LEU A 135 -12.43 13.64 -17.73
N THR A 136 -12.80 14.21 -16.58
CA THR A 136 -12.10 15.35 -15.98
C THR A 136 -10.74 14.92 -15.41
N ILE A 137 -10.63 13.70 -14.89
CA ILE A 137 -9.36 13.13 -14.43
C ILE A 137 -8.45 12.80 -15.61
N CYS A 138 -9.00 12.25 -16.71
CA CYS A 138 -8.24 11.90 -17.91
C CYS A 138 -7.74 13.11 -18.73
N THR A 139 -8.35 14.29 -18.55
CA THR A 139 -8.05 15.50 -19.34
C THR A 139 -7.00 16.45 -18.73
N ARG A 140 -6.56 16.23 -17.48
CA ARG A 140 -5.36 16.91 -16.94
C ARG A 140 -4.10 16.49 -17.71
N PRO A 141 -3.07 17.36 -17.82
CA PRO A 141 -1.92 17.06 -18.67
C PRO A 141 -1.17 15.83 -18.15
N ARG A 142 -1.36 14.69 -18.86
CA ARG A 142 -0.32 13.69 -19.05
C ARG A 142 0.87 14.45 -19.65
N ALA A 143 1.81 14.89 -18.82
CA ALA A 143 3.05 15.49 -19.27
C ALA A 143 3.61 14.65 -20.42
N SER A 144 3.98 15.31 -21.52
CA SER A 144 4.21 14.70 -22.82
C SER A 144 5.30 13.63 -22.78
N SER A 145 4.88 12.38 -22.62
CA SER A 145 5.41 11.18 -23.31
C SER A 145 4.56 9.97 -22.92
N GLY A 146 3.78 9.48 -23.90
CA GLY A 146 3.28 8.09 -23.96
C GLY A 146 2.36 7.56 -22.86
N ARG A 147 1.04 7.65 -23.10
CA ARG A 147 -0.05 6.75 -22.63
C ARG A 147 -0.02 6.31 -21.14
N SER A 148 -0.71 7.06 -20.27
CA SER A 148 -1.12 6.62 -18.93
C SER A 148 -2.64 6.54 -18.84
N SER A 149 -3.29 5.43 -19.17
CA SER A 149 -4.70 5.18 -18.83
C SER A 149 -4.97 5.61 -17.39
N ALA A 150 -5.99 6.44 -17.17
CA ALA A 150 -6.36 6.88 -15.83
C ALA A 150 -6.83 5.66 -15.03
N THR A 151 -5.90 5.08 -14.30
CA THR A 151 -6.21 4.21 -13.17
C THR A 151 -6.15 5.12 -11.96
N ARG A 152 -7.23 5.19 -11.18
CA ARG A 152 -7.23 5.77 -9.82
C ARG A 152 -5.94 5.32 -9.13
N SER A 153 -5.00 6.23 -8.91
CA SER A 153 -3.81 5.94 -8.11
C SER A 153 -4.25 5.76 -6.67
N THR A 154 -4.67 4.55 -6.32
CA THR A 154 -4.55 4.07 -4.95
C THR A 154 -3.05 3.94 -4.71
N ILE A 155 -2.48 4.92 -4.02
CA ILE A 155 -1.13 4.84 -3.49
C ILE A 155 -1.15 3.66 -2.49
N VAL A 156 -0.73 2.49 -2.95
CA VAL A 156 -0.51 1.32 -2.09
C VAL A 156 0.71 1.64 -1.24
N SER A 157 0.49 1.84 0.06
CA SER A 157 1.61 1.93 1.00
C SER A 157 2.42 0.62 0.96
N PRO A 158 3.76 0.66 0.98
CA PRO A 158 4.62 -0.52 1.13
C PRO A 158 4.28 -1.41 2.35
N SER A 159 3.63 -0.84 3.37
CA SER A 159 3.11 -1.57 4.53
C SER A 159 2.04 -2.61 4.15
N THR A 160 1.26 -2.36 3.10
CA THR A 160 0.20 -3.27 2.64
C THR A 160 0.81 -4.53 2.02
N THR A 161 1.96 -4.41 1.35
CA THR A 161 2.66 -5.51 0.66
C THR A 161 3.19 -6.60 1.62
N THR A 162 3.52 -6.23 2.86
CA THR A 162 4.05 -7.19 3.88
C THR A 162 2.93 -7.99 4.58
N VAL A 163 1.69 -7.51 4.56
CA VAL A 163 0.57 -8.18 5.26
C VAL A 163 0.03 -9.38 4.45
N TRP A 164 0.25 -9.40 3.13
CA TRP A 164 -0.29 -10.45 2.23
C TRP A 164 0.63 -11.66 2.02
N SER A 165 1.91 -11.60 2.40
CA SER A 165 2.85 -12.74 2.25
C SER A 165 2.63 -13.86 3.28
N ALA A 166 1.82 -13.65 4.31
CA ALA A 166 1.52 -14.67 5.32
C ALA A 166 0.12 -15.29 5.15
N ALA A 167 -0.09 -16.04 4.05
CA ALA A 167 -1.34 -16.79 3.84
C ALA A 167 -1.07 -18.27 3.47
N PRO A 168 -1.15 -19.21 4.44
CA PRO A 168 -1.11 -20.63 4.16
C PRO A 168 -2.50 -21.14 3.73
N ILE A 169 -2.91 -20.87 2.48
CA ILE A 169 -4.09 -21.53 1.85
C ILE A 169 -3.72 -22.90 1.27
N ARG A 170 -2.45 -23.33 1.37
CA ARG A 170 -1.94 -24.49 0.61
C ARG A 170 -2.27 -25.88 1.17
N PHE A 171 -2.95 -26.03 2.31
CA PHE A 171 -3.01 -27.33 3.01
C PHE A 171 -4.38 -27.87 3.42
N ALA A 172 -5.49 -27.13 3.25
CA ALA A 172 -6.79 -27.59 3.76
C ALA A 172 -7.55 -28.59 2.85
N LEU A 173 -7.11 -28.79 1.60
CA LEU A 173 -7.96 -29.47 0.59
C LEU A 173 -7.48 -30.85 0.12
N SER A 174 -6.43 -31.43 0.70
CA SER A 174 -5.78 -32.63 0.11
C SER A 174 -5.56 -33.86 1.00
N THR A 175 -6.02 -33.94 2.26
CA THR A 175 -5.69 -35.11 3.11
C THR A 175 -6.86 -35.64 3.97
N PRO A 176 -7.09 -36.98 4.06
CA PRO A 176 -8.15 -37.56 4.88
C PRO A 176 -7.80 -37.56 6.38
N ILE A 177 -8.74 -37.10 7.22
CA ILE A 177 -8.56 -36.93 8.67
C ILE A 177 -9.08 -38.16 9.43
N SER A 178 -8.24 -38.72 10.30
CA SER A 178 -8.65 -39.70 11.33
C SER A 178 -9.03 -38.98 12.64
N ARG A 179 -10.10 -39.46 13.28
CA ARG A 179 -10.79 -38.79 14.41
C ARG A 179 -10.05 -38.96 15.74
N SER A 180 -9.91 -37.87 16.51
CA SER A 180 -9.92 -37.96 17.98
C SER A 180 -10.61 -36.74 18.61
N LYS A 181 -11.30 -36.98 19.74
CA LYS A 181 -12.21 -36.05 20.44
C LYS A 181 -11.52 -35.40 21.66
N ALA A 182 -11.75 -34.11 21.90
CA ALA A 182 -11.89 -33.45 23.23
C ALA A 182 -12.08 -31.92 23.03
N SER A 183 -13.24 -31.31 23.32
CA SER A 183 -13.80 -30.79 24.58
C SER A 183 -13.36 -29.36 25.00
N ARG A 184 -14.25 -28.41 24.69
CA ARG A 184 -14.68 -27.11 25.27
C ARG A 184 -13.80 -26.24 26.23
N SER A 185 -13.94 -24.94 25.90
CA SER A 185 -14.12 -23.71 26.71
C SER A 185 -12.92 -23.02 27.37
N ALA A 186 -12.62 -21.79 26.90
CA ALA A 186 -12.43 -20.60 27.73
C ALA A 186 -12.57 -19.33 26.86
N THR A 187 -13.35 -18.38 27.35
CA THR A 187 -13.53 -17.02 26.82
C THR A 187 -12.47 -16.09 27.41
N HIS A 188 -11.63 -15.49 26.58
CA HIS A 188 -10.84 -14.29 26.92
C HIS A 188 -10.69 -13.41 25.68
N ARG A 189 -11.01 -12.12 25.83
CA ARG A 189 -10.81 -11.08 24.81
C ARG A 189 -9.34 -10.66 24.82
N GLU A 190 -8.58 -11.08 23.82
CA GLU A 190 -7.22 -10.60 23.55
C GLU A 190 -7.11 -10.25 22.06
N ARG A 191 -6.51 -9.08 21.76
CA ARG A 191 -6.31 -8.59 20.39
C ARG A 191 -5.26 -9.45 19.70
N SER A 192 -5.72 -10.44 18.95
CA SER A 192 -4.90 -11.40 18.19
C SER A 192 -4.64 -10.89 16.78
N TRP A 193 -3.38 -10.96 16.33
CA TRP A 193 -2.97 -10.84 14.92
C TRP A 193 -2.64 -12.21 14.34
N SER A 194 -3.44 -13.23 14.63
CA SER A 194 -3.53 -14.40 13.76
C SER A 194 -4.60 -14.06 12.70
N ASN A 195 -4.17 -13.66 11.51
CA ASN A 195 -5.07 -13.12 10.47
C ASN A 195 -6.10 -14.13 9.92
N TRP A 196 -6.02 -15.41 10.31
CA TRP A 196 -6.92 -16.46 9.83
C TRP A 196 -7.56 -17.17 11.02
N SER A 197 -8.74 -16.69 11.40
CA SER A 197 -9.43 -17.23 12.56
C SER A 197 -10.59 -18.13 12.13
N ARG A 198 -10.23 -19.40 11.96
CA ARG A 198 -11.08 -20.59 11.75
C ARG A 198 -11.57 -20.77 10.31
N ILE A 199 -10.97 -21.76 9.65
CA ILE A 199 -11.55 -22.39 8.47
C ILE A 199 -12.51 -23.47 8.95
N ARG A 200 -13.77 -23.44 8.52
CA ARG A 200 -14.75 -24.47 8.88
C ARG A 200 -15.38 -25.04 7.61
N PRO A 201 -15.35 -26.37 7.39
CA PRO A 201 -16.26 -26.97 6.41
C PRO A 201 -17.68 -26.73 6.92
N VAL A 202 -18.51 -26.09 6.10
CA VAL A 202 -19.90 -25.79 6.47
C VAL A 202 -20.79 -26.97 6.13
N ASP A 203 -20.61 -27.50 4.91
CA ASP A 203 -21.45 -28.57 4.38
C ASP A 203 -20.65 -29.82 3.97
N ASN A 204 -19.53 -29.63 3.25
CA ASN A 204 -18.73 -30.72 2.71
C ASN A 204 -17.27 -30.30 2.45
N LYS A 205 -16.43 -31.24 1.96
CA LYS A 205 -15.00 -31.03 1.72
C LYS A 205 -14.66 -30.00 0.62
N TYR A 206 -15.64 -29.57 -0.18
CA TYR A 206 -15.50 -28.59 -1.26
C TYR A 206 -16.12 -27.23 -0.92
N HIS A 207 -16.70 -27.07 0.26
CA HIS A 207 -17.31 -25.82 0.70
C HIS A 207 -16.88 -25.49 2.14
N GLY A 208 -16.18 -24.38 2.32
CA GLY A 208 -15.76 -23.91 3.63
C GLY A 208 -15.89 -22.41 3.80
N GLU A 209 -15.82 -21.96 5.05
CA GLU A 209 -15.82 -20.55 5.41
C GLU A 209 -14.52 -20.16 6.09
N PHE A 210 -14.07 -18.92 5.85
CA PHE A 210 -13.02 -18.29 6.62
C PHE A 210 -13.38 -16.84 6.96
N ARG A 211 -12.75 -16.28 7.98
CA ARG A 211 -12.98 -14.90 8.42
C ARG A 211 -11.68 -14.26 8.88
N LEU A 212 -11.60 -12.94 8.72
CA LEU A 212 -10.53 -12.13 9.25
C LEU A 212 -11.05 -11.35 10.45
N ASP A 213 -10.56 -11.67 11.65
CA ASP A 213 -10.86 -10.90 12.86
C ASP A 213 -10.15 -9.54 12.87
N HIS A 214 -9.12 -9.39 12.04
CA HIS A 214 -8.34 -8.16 11.87
C HIS A 214 -7.77 -8.07 10.44
N CYS A 215 -7.70 -6.87 9.87
CA CYS A 215 -7.00 -6.59 8.62
C CYS A 215 -6.14 -5.33 8.81
N GLY A 216 -4.80 -5.48 8.83
CA GLY A 216 -3.89 -4.35 9.08
C GLY A 216 -4.00 -3.26 8.02
N ALA A 217 -4.03 -3.68 6.76
CA ALA A 217 -4.23 -2.80 5.61
C ALA A 217 -5.51 -1.96 5.72
N LEU A 218 -6.58 -2.55 6.25
CA LEU A 218 -7.84 -1.85 6.45
C LEU A 218 -7.76 -0.83 7.57
N VAL A 219 -7.15 -1.18 8.72
CA VAL A 219 -7.08 -0.28 9.87
C VAL A 219 -6.36 1.02 9.50
N ASP A 220 -5.38 0.93 8.61
CA ASP A 220 -4.67 2.11 8.09
C ASP A 220 -5.52 2.93 7.09
N LEU A 221 -6.50 2.31 6.40
CA LEU A 221 -7.32 2.95 5.37
C LEU A 221 -8.71 3.41 5.82
N GLU A 222 -9.30 2.81 6.86
CA GLU A 222 -10.59 3.25 7.41
C GLU A 222 -10.62 4.74 7.78
N PRO A 223 -9.57 5.32 8.40
CA PRO A 223 -9.52 6.75 8.66
C PRO A 223 -9.50 7.62 7.39
N MET A 224 -9.14 7.04 6.24
CA MET A 224 -9.08 7.74 4.95
C MET A 224 -10.44 7.80 4.24
N GLY A 225 -11.47 7.14 4.77
CA GLY A 225 -12.85 7.21 4.28
C GLY A 225 -13.29 6.01 3.43
N GLU A 226 -14.61 5.93 3.21
CA GLU A 226 -15.26 4.75 2.58
C GLU A 226 -14.77 4.48 1.16
N ASP A 227 -14.42 5.50 0.38
CA ASP A 227 -13.92 5.32 -1.00
C ASP A 227 -12.59 4.56 -1.05
N TYR A 228 -11.69 4.83 -0.09
CA TYR A 228 -10.41 4.11 0.02
C TYR A 228 -10.63 2.67 0.49
N VAL A 229 -11.54 2.48 1.44
CA VAL A 229 -11.95 1.16 1.92
C VAL A 229 -12.56 0.34 0.79
N HIS A 230 -13.45 0.93 -0.02
CA HIS A 230 -14.05 0.27 -1.18
C HIS A 230 -12.98 -0.09 -2.23
N GLY A 231 -12.11 0.87 -2.55
CA GLY A 231 -10.99 0.65 -3.47
C GLY A 231 -10.16 -0.57 -3.06
N MET A 232 -9.76 -0.69 -1.80
CA MET A 232 -8.99 -1.85 -1.37
C MET A 232 -9.84 -3.14 -1.28
N CYS A 233 -10.95 -3.11 -0.54
CA CYS A 233 -11.64 -4.35 -0.16
C CYS A 233 -12.47 -4.96 -1.31
N HIS A 234 -12.98 -4.14 -2.24
CA HIS A 234 -13.78 -4.65 -3.36
C HIS A 234 -12.97 -4.78 -4.64
N THR A 235 -12.08 -3.83 -4.92
CA THR A 235 -11.38 -3.82 -6.21
C THR A 235 -10.06 -4.57 -6.19
N ILE A 236 -9.46 -4.77 -5.00
CA ILE A 236 -8.19 -5.48 -4.84
C ILE A 236 -8.42 -6.84 -4.16
N GLU A 237 -9.06 -6.87 -2.99
CA GLU A 237 -9.17 -8.09 -2.17
C GLU A 237 -10.08 -9.17 -2.81
N ASP A 238 -11.30 -8.83 -3.28
CA ASP A 238 -12.22 -9.77 -3.97
C ASP A 238 -11.51 -10.61 -5.07
N PRO A 239 -10.86 -9.99 -6.10
CA PRO A 239 -10.19 -10.76 -7.14
C PRO A 239 -8.90 -11.45 -6.64
N THR A 240 -8.26 -10.94 -5.58
CA THR A 240 -7.05 -11.56 -5.00
C THR A 240 -7.37 -12.89 -4.33
N PHE A 241 -8.53 -13.03 -3.68
CA PHE A 241 -8.93 -14.31 -3.09
C PHE A 241 -9.19 -15.39 -4.14
N ASP A 242 -9.90 -15.08 -5.22
CA ASP A 242 -10.09 -16.01 -6.34
C ASP A 242 -8.73 -16.38 -6.97
N ALA A 243 -7.86 -15.39 -7.22
CA ALA A 243 -6.53 -15.64 -7.76
C ALA A 243 -5.69 -16.55 -6.85
N THR A 244 -5.74 -16.36 -5.54
CA THR A 244 -5.00 -17.16 -4.56
C THR A 244 -5.56 -18.58 -4.47
N ALA A 245 -6.88 -18.74 -4.40
CA ALA A 245 -7.53 -20.05 -4.38
C ALA A 245 -7.28 -20.84 -5.66
N SER A 246 -7.21 -20.15 -6.81
CA SER A 246 -6.94 -20.75 -8.12
C SER A 246 -5.58 -21.46 -8.20
N ALA A 247 -4.62 -21.07 -7.35
CA ALA A 247 -3.32 -21.72 -7.27
C ALA A 247 -3.41 -23.17 -6.75
N THR A 248 -4.48 -23.49 -6.01
CA THR A 248 -4.77 -24.85 -5.52
C THR A 248 -5.76 -25.57 -6.43
N ASN A 249 -6.85 -24.91 -6.80
CA ASN A 249 -7.84 -25.45 -7.73
C ASN A 249 -8.44 -24.31 -8.56
N ARG A 250 -8.37 -24.40 -9.89
CA ARG A 250 -8.83 -23.34 -10.79
C ARG A 250 -10.34 -23.08 -10.75
N ARG A 251 -11.13 -23.98 -10.18
CA ARG A 251 -12.58 -23.82 -9.97
C ARG A 251 -12.95 -23.39 -8.55
N ALA A 252 -11.96 -23.07 -7.72
CA ALA A 252 -12.19 -22.50 -6.41
C ALA A 252 -12.59 -21.03 -6.54
N HIS A 253 -13.77 -20.69 -6.02
CA HIS A 253 -14.27 -19.33 -5.94
C HIS A 253 -14.50 -18.94 -4.48
N VAL A 254 -14.05 -17.73 -4.14
CA VAL A 254 -14.17 -17.14 -2.82
C VAL A 254 -15.19 -16.02 -2.86
N ARG A 255 -16.28 -16.15 -2.11
CA ARG A 255 -17.37 -15.16 -2.13
C ARG A 255 -17.61 -14.58 -0.74
N PRO A 256 -17.73 -13.25 -0.62
CA PRO A 256 -17.92 -12.61 0.67
C PRO A 256 -19.29 -12.95 1.25
N ILE A 257 -19.32 -13.38 2.51
CA ILE A 257 -20.51 -13.37 3.36
C ILE A 257 -20.77 -11.94 3.81
N HIS A 258 -19.71 -11.28 4.27
CA HIS A 258 -19.67 -9.83 4.44
C HIS A 258 -18.25 -9.32 4.28
N ARG A 259 -18.15 -8.11 3.76
CA ARG A 259 -16.91 -7.36 3.61
C ARG A 259 -17.19 -5.89 3.89
N LEU A 260 -16.15 -5.09 3.82
CA LEU A 260 -16.20 -3.68 4.21
C LEU A 260 -16.95 -2.81 3.19
N PRO A 261 -17.40 -1.59 3.53
CA PRO A 261 -17.31 -0.93 4.84
C PRO A 261 -18.11 -1.64 5.94
N ARG A 262 -17.64 -1.57 7.19
CA ARG A 262 -18.30 -2.20 8.34
C ARG A 262 -19.53 -1.39 8.72
N VAL A 263 -20.71 -1.95 8.49
CA VAL A 263 -21.98 -1.40 8.97
C VAL A 263 -22.63 -2.39 9.94
N PRO A 264 -22.73 -2.06 11.25
CA PRO A 264 -22.12 -0.91 11.95
C PRO A 264 -20.58 -0.99 12.01
N SER A 265 -19.91 0.15 12.27
CA SER A 265 -18.45 0.28 12.30
C SER A 265 -17.75 -0.50 13.41
N ASN A 266 -18.48 -1.22 14.26
CA ASN A 266 -17.97 -2.15 15.26
C ASN A 266 -18.23 -3.63 14.91
N ARG A 267 -18.63 -3.93 13.66
CA ARG A 267 -18.87 -5.30 13.20
C ARG A 267 -17.59 -6.14 13.30
N HIS A 268 -17.72 -7.33 13.87
CA HIS A 268 -16.71 -8.37 13.90
C HIS A 268 -17.31 -9.72 13.47
N PRO A 269 -16.56 -10.60 12.77
CA PRO A 269 -15.22 -10.37 12.20
C PRO A 269 -15.24 -9.22 11.18
N TYR A 270 -14.08 -8.64 10.84
CA TYR A 270 -14.01 -7.51 9.89
C TYR A 270 -14.60 -7.90 8.52
N CYS A 271 -14.21 -9.07 8.02
CA CYS A 271 -14.81 -9.71 6.86
C CYS A 271 -14.93 -11.23 7.05
N ALA A 272 -15.86 -11.84 6.33
CA ALA A 272 -16.11 -13.27 6.31
C ALA A 272 -16.45 -13.73 4.89
N TRP A 273 -15.99 -14.92 4.54
CA TRP A 273 -15.97 -15.41 3.16
C TRP A 273 -16.29 -16.90 3.12
N THR A 274 -16.90 -17.32 2.03
CA THR A 274 -17.03 -18.72 1.62
C THR A 274 -15.96 -19.03 0.57
N ALA A 275 -15.46 -20.26 0.55
CA ALA A 275 -14.61 -20.81 -0.48
C ALA A 275 -15.26 -22.10 -0.98
N THR A 276 -15.62 -22.12 -2.27
CA THR A 276 -16.34 -23.23 -2.90
C THR A 276 -15.59 -23.74 -4.12
N ILE A 277 -15.39 -25.05 -4.19
CA ILE A 277 -14.91 -25.74 -5.39
C ILE A 277 -16.10 -26.45 -6.00
N ASP A 278 -16.46 -26.07 -7.22
CA ASP A 278 -17.58 -26.67 -7.94
C ASP A 278 -17.15 -26.97 -9.38
N ASP A 279 -17.46 -28.17 -9.89
CA ASP A 279 -17.16 -28.55 -11.26
C ASP A 279 -18.01 -27.78 -12.29
N GLU A 280 -19.11 -27.15 -11.86
CA GLU A 280 -19.91 -26.25 -12.70
C GLU A 280 -19.36 -24.82 -12.74
N HIS A 281 -18.51 -24.43 -11.78
CA HIS A 281 -17.89 -23.10 -11.80
C HIS A 281 -16.94 -22.95 -12.98
N PRO A 282 -16.96 -21.80 -13.68
CA PRO A 282 -15.96 -21.50 -14.70
C PRO A 282 -14.56 -21.47 -14.05
N GLU A 283 -13.54 -21.90 -14.78
CA GLU A 283 -12.18 -21.76 -14.25
C GLU A 283 -11.81 -20.29 -14.10
N VAL A 284 -11.25 -19.92 -12.94
CA VAL A 284 -10.63 -18.63 -12.72
C VAL A 284 -9.56 -18.40 -13.80
N ALA A 285 -9.67 -17.25 -14.46
CA ALA A 285 -8.75 -16.85 -15.51
C ALA A 285 -7.32 -16.80 -14.95
N LYS A 286 -6.36 -17.27 -15.75
CA LYS A 286 -4.95 -17.14 -15.37
C LYS A 286 -4.60 -15.64 -15.26
N PRO A 287 -3.96 -15.20 -14.17
CA PRO A 287 -3.48 -13.83 -14.08
C PRO A 287 -2.58 -13.52 -15.27
N GLY A 288 -2.71 -12.32 -15.84
CA GLY A 288 -1.74 -11.83 -16.82
C GLY A 288 -0.33 -11.89 -16.22
N GLY A 289 0.70 -12.13 -17.03
CA GLY A 289 2.09 -12.17 -16.57
C GLY A 289 2.50 -13.47 -15.85
N LEU A 290 1.58 -14.43 -15.65
CA LEU A 290 1.87 -15.68 -14.94
C LEU A 290 2.95 -16.51 -15.64
N GLU A 291 2.89 -16.63 -16.95
CA GLU A 291 3.83 -17.45 -17.71
C GLU A 291 5.23 -16.81 -17.76
N GLU A 292 5.29 -15.49 -17.84
CA GLU A 292 6.53 -14.74 -17.73
C GLU A 292 7.13 -14.84 -16.32
N MET A 293 6.28 -14.86 -15.28
CA MET A 293 6.73 -15.14 -13.91
C MET A 293 7.28 -16.57 -13.78
N ARG A 294 6.66 -17.57 -14.41
CA ARG A 294 7.18 -18.95 -14.37
C ARG A 294 8.56 -19.13 -15.00
N ARG A 295 8.96 -18.20 -15.87
CA ARG A 295 10.26 -18.22 -16.56
C ARG A 295 11.36 -17.50 -15.78
N THR A 296 11.04 -16.82 -14.69
CA THR A 296 12.06 -16.16 -13.87
C THR A 296 12.93 -17.20 -13.16
N ARG A 297 14.18 -16.83 -12.90
CA ARG A 297 15.10 -17.63 -12.11
C ARG A 297 14.58 -17.81 -10.70
N ILE A 298 13.98 -16.77 -10.09
CA ILE A 298 13.40 -16.87 -8.74
C ILE A 298 12.27 -17.91 -8.65
N ALA A 299 11.45 -18.07 -9.71
CA ALA A 299 10.33 -19.01 -9.70
C ALA A 299 10.77 -20.47 -9.78
N THR A 300 12.01 -20.71 -10.19
CA THR A 300 12.63 -22.03 -10.32
C THR A 300 13.86 -22.18 -9.42
N LEU A 301 14.05 -21.25 -8.47
CA LEU A 301 15.23 -21.21 -7.62
C LEU A 301 15.25 -22.42 -6.68
N GLU A 302 16.34 -23.17 -6.74
CA GLU A 302 16.62 -24.24 -5.78
C GLU A 302 17.40 -23.66 -4.60
N LEU A 303 16.77 -23.65 -3.43
CA LEU A 303 17.44 -23.32 -2.17
C LEU A 303 18.01 -24.59 -1.52
N GLU A 304 18.98 -24.41 -0.61
CA GLU A 304 19.62 -25.51 0.11
C GLU A 304 18.61 -26.35 0.92
N LEU A 305 18.83 -27.67 0.97
CA LEU A 305 17.94 -28.58 1.67
C LEU A 305 18.08 -28.47 3.19
N ILE A 306 16.97 -28.66 3.90
CA ILE A 306 16.98 -28.74 5.37
C ILE A 306 17.73 -30.00 5.80
N ASP A 307 18.82 -29.82 6.54
CA ASP A 307 19.52 -30.92 7.22
C ASP A 307 18.64 -31.49 8.34
N ARG A 308 18.14 -32.71 8.13
CA ARG A 308 17.24 -33.42 9.05
C ARG A 308 17.95 -34.08 10.23
N THR A 309 19.28 -34.05 10.25
CA THR A 309 20.08 -34.64 11.33
C THR A 309 20.35 -33.66 12.48
N GLN A 310 20.11 -32.36 12.25
CA GLN A 310 20.27 -31.32 13.27
C GLN A 310 19.17 -31.39 14.33
N ASP A 311 19.51 -30.97 15.55
CA ASP A 311 18.56 -30.86 16.65
C ASP A 311 17.43 -29.88 16.30
N GLY A 312 16.19 -30.25 16.68
CA GLY A 312 14.97 -29.54 16.32
C GLY A 312 14.22 -30.18 15.15
N ARG A 313 13.13 -29.54 14.72
CA ARG A 313 12.28 -30.06 13.66
C ARG A 313 12.86 -29.71 12.28
N GLY A 314 13.27 -30.74 11.54
CA GLY A 314 13.85 -30.61 10.19
C GLY A 314 12.84 -30.63 9.02
N ASN A 315 11.57 -30.26 9.24
CA ASN A 315 10.55 -30.15 8.19
C ASN A 315 9.34 -29.33 8.67
N TYR A 316 8.42 -29.03 7.75
CA TYR A 316 7.19 -28.27 8.06
C TYR A 316 5.96 -29.17 8.30
N THR A 317 6.11 -30.50 8.35
CA THR A 317 4.96 -31.44 8.41
C THR A 317 4.39 -31.56 9.82
N GLY A 318 3.11 -31.28 10.02
CA GLY A 318 2.46 -31.35 11.33
C GLY A 318 1.09 -30.66 11.30
N ASP A 319 0.48 -30.47 12.47
CA ASP A 319 -0.82 -29.79 12.55
C ASP A 319 -0.74 -28.37 12.01
N LEU A 320 -1.78 -27.94 11.30
CA LEU A 320 -1.96 -26.53 10.94
C LEU A 320 -2.16 -25.72 12.22
N ARG A 321 -1.30 -24.73 12.44
CA ARG A 321 -1.32 -23.88 13.63
C ARG A 321 -1.71 -22.45 13.28
N GLY A 322 -2.29 -21.74 14.25
CA GLY A 322 -2.65 -20.33 14.11
C GLY A 322 -1.46 -19.38 14.24
N ASP A 323 -0.31 -19.90 14.66
CA ASP A 323 0.96 -19.17 14.75
C ASP A 323 2.14 -20.15 14.59
N ILE A 324 3.30 -19.66 14.15
CA ILE A 324 4.51 -20.46 13.97
C ILE A 324 5.44 -20.23 15.17
N ASP A 325 5.72 -21.28 15.95
CA ASP A 325 6.77 -21.24 16.97
C ASP A 325 8.11 -21.57 16.32
N PHE A 326 8.90 -20.55 15.99
CA PHE A 326 10.20 -20.73 15.33
C PHE A 326 11.20 -21.54 16.17
N ARG A 327 11.06 -21.57 17.50
CA ARG A 327 12.03 -22.24 18.40
C ARG A 327 12.04 -23.75 18.27
N VAL A 328 11.02 -24.33 17.64
CA VAL A 328 10.91 -25.79 17.47
C VAL A 328 11.70 -26.31 16.28
N PHE A 329 12.12 -25.43 15.35
CA PHE A 329 12.80 -25.81 14.12
C PHE A 329 14.31 -25.93 14.33
N SER A 330 14.95 -26.80 13.56
CA SER A 330 16.42 -26.86 13.51
C SER A 330 17.00 -25.59 12.90
N HIS A 331 18.29 -25.34 13.13
CA HIS A 331 18.98 -24.19 12.52
C HIS A 331 18.85 -24.19 10.99
N SER A 332 19.11 -25.32 10.33
CA SER A 332 18.94 -25.47 8.87
C SER A 332 17.51 -25.17 8.40
N ALA A 333 16.49 -25.53 9.18
CA ALA A 333 15.10 -25.22 8.87
C ALA A 333 14.79 -23.72 9.04
N LEU A 334 15.39 -23.06 10.03
CA LEU A 334 15.25 -21.61 10.23
C LEU A 334 15.93 -20.80 9.11
N VAL A 335 17.14 -21.21 8.69
CA VAL A 335 17.82 -20.60 7.53
C VAL A 335 16.96 -20.78 6.27
N ARG A 336 16.45 -21.99 6.04
CA ARG A 336 15.56 -22.27 4.91
C ARG A 336 14.30 -21.40 4.92
N LEU A 337 13.67 -21.21 6.09
CA LEU A 337 12.50 -20.34 6.24
C LEU A 337 12.83 -18.88 5.92
N ALA A 338 14.01 -18.40 6.32
CA ALA A 338 14.46 -17.04 5.99
C ALA A 338 14.69 -16.85 4.48
N ASP A 339 15.29 -17.83 3.82
CA ASP A 339 15.47 -17.82 2.36
C ASP A 339 14.12 -17.86 1.62
N GLU A 340 13.19 -18.71 2.06
CA GLU A 340 11.85 -18.81 1.49
C GLU A 340 11.08 -17.49 1.63
N MET A 341 11.20 -16.81 2.76
CA MET A 341 10.62 -15.47 2.96
C MET A 341 11.23 -14.45 1.98
N CYS A 342 12.55 -14.48 1.76
CA CYS A 342 13.18 -13.60 0.77
C CYS A 342 12.70 -13.92 -0.66
N VAL A 343 12.52 -15.20 -1.00
CA VAL A 343 11.94 -15.63 -2.28
C VAL A 343 10.54 -15.08 -2.48
N GLU A 344 9.68 -15.17 -1.46
CA GLU A 344 8.32 -14.60 -1.51
C GLU A 344 8.33 -13.09 -1.73
N MET A 345 9.24 -12.37 -1.05
CA MET A 345 9.41 -10.91 -1.24
C MET A 345 9.83 -10.56 -2.67
N HIS A 346 10.80 -11.28 -3.25
CA HIS A 346 11.25 -11.04 -4.64
C HIS A 346 10.17 -11.40 -5.66
N LEU A 347 9.43 -12.49 -5.47
CA LEU A 347 8.30 -12.87 -6.33
C LEU A 347 7.23 -11.78 -6.33
N LEU A 348 6.93 -11.21 -5.16
CA LEU A 348 5.97 -10.12 -5.02
C LEU A 348 6.46 -8.83 -5.67
N ALA A 349 7.74 -8.50 -5.49
CA ALA A 349 8.40 -7.36 -6.12
C ALA A 349 8.36 -7.45 -7.66
N LEU A 350 8.72 -8.60 -8.21
CA LEU A 350 8.65 -8.86 -9.65
C LEU A 350 7.21 -8.89 -10.16
N GLY A 351 6.27 -9.40 -9.37
CA GLY A 351 4.84 -9.37 -9.67
C GLY A 351 4.34 -7.93 -9.83
N TYR A 352 4.76 -7.05 -8.92
CA TYR A 352 4.52 -5.62 -9.00
C TYR A 352 5.16 -5.00 -10.25
N LEU A 353 6.45 -5.23 -10.51
CA LEU A 353 7.12 -4.71 -11.71
C LEU A 353 6.39 -5.13 -13.00
N ARG A 354 5.98 -6.40 -13.10
CA ARG A 354 5.23 -6.91 -14.25
C ARG A 354 3.87 -6.26 -14.39
N ALA A 355 3.16 -6.04 -13.29
CA ALA A 355 1.91 -5.29 -13.32
C ALA A 355 2.14 -3.85 -13.82
N GLN A 356 3.18 -3.18 -13.34
CA GLN A 356 3.56 -1.84 -13.80
C GLN A 356 3.95 -1.82 -15.28
N LEU A 357 4.69 -2.81 -15.77
CA LEU A 357 5.06 -2.88 -17.19
C LEU A 357 3.84 -3.00 -18.12
N ARG A 358 2.72 -3.57 -17.63
CA ARG A 358 1.46 -3.63 -18.40
C ARG A 358 0.67 -2.33 -18.34
N CYS A 359 0.62 -1.68 -17.19
CA CYS A 359 -0.25 -0.52 -16.95
C CYS A 359 0.43 0.83 -17.20
N GLU A 360 1.70 0.95 -16.83
CA GLU A 360 2.50 2.18 -16.82
C GLU A 360 3.95 1.93 -17.28
N SER A 361 4.14 1.21 -18.40
CA SER A 361 5.45 0.82 -18.94
C SER A 361 6.54 1.91 -18.89
N PRO A 362 6.28 3.19 -19.28
CA PRO A 362 7.30 4.24 -19.24
C PRO A 362 7.79 4.63 -17.83
N LYS A 363 6.97 4.40 -16.80
CA LYS A 363 7.28 4.71 -15.39
C LYS A 363 7.58 3.46 -14.55
N ALA A 364 7.38 2.26 -15.11
CA ALA A 364 7.49 1.02 -14.36
C ALA A 364 8.83 0.90 -13.60
N ARG A 365 9.94 1.27 -14.26
CA ARG A 365 11.26 1.25 -13.62
C ARG A 365 11.39 2.28 -12.50
N SER A 366 10.96 3.53 -12.70
CA SER A 366 11.07 4.57 -11.66
C SER A 366 10.16 4.28 -10.46
N MET A 367 8.96 3.72 -10.68
CA MET A 367 8.08 3.25 -9.63
C MET A 367 8.65 2.05 -8.88
N PHE A 368 9.29 1.12 -9.59
CA PHE A 368 9.95 -0.02 -8.98
C PHE A 368 11.17 0.38 -8.14
N THR A 369 11.95 1.36 -8.60
CA THR A 369 13.01 1.99 -7.80
C THR A 369 12.45 2.71 -6.58
N ALA A 370 11.36 3.46 -6.72
CA ALA A 370 10.73 4.14 -5.59
C ALA A 370 10.21 3.14 -4.54
N GLN A 371 9.58 2.04 -4.98
CA GLN A 371 9.18 0.93 -4.12
C GLN A 371 10.38 0.34 -3.38
N LEU A 372 11.47 0.03 -4.09
CA LEU A 372 12.68 -0.51 -3.49
C LEU A 372 13.27 0.44 -2.44
N THR A 373 13.40 1.73 -2.74
CA THR A 373 13.96 2.72 -1.80
C THR A 373 13.16 2.80 -0.50
N GLY A 374 11.83 2.91 -0.60
CA GLY A 374 10.97 2.95 0.59
C GLY A 374 11.01 1.65 1.40
N TRP A 375 10.93 0.51 0.71
CA TRP A 375 11.01 -0.80 1.36
C TRP A 375 12.38 -1.07 2.00
N SER A 376 13.47 -0.60 1.40
CA SER A 376 14.83 -0.80 1.91
C SER A 376 15.05 -0.14 3.27
N ALA A 377 14.58 1.11 3.46
CA ALA A 377 14.63 1.74 4.78
C ALA A 377 13.80 0.95 5.80
N PHE A 378 12.56 0.59 5.44
CA PHE A 378 11.64 -0.11 6.32
C PHE A 378 12.17 -1.48 6.79
N ALA A 379 12.73 -2.28 5.86
CA ALA A 379 13.30 -3.57 6.20
C ALA A 379 14.58 -3.41 7.05
N ALA A 380 15.42 -2.42 6.75
CA ALA A 380 16.63 -2.13 7.50
C ALA A 380 16.34 -1.73 8.96
N GLU A 381 15.33 -0.89 9.21
CA GLU A 381 14.94 -0.51 10.58
C GLU A 381 14.48 -1.72 11.39
N ARG A 382 13.69 -2.62 10.78
CA ARG A 382 13.22 -3.84 11.46
C ARG A 382 14.37 -4.77 11.79
N LEU A 383 15.31 -4.94 10.87
CA LEU A 383 16.51 -5.74 11.10
C LEU A 383 17.38 -5.10 12.19
N ARG A 384 17.60 -3.79 12.13
CA ARG A 384 18.34 -3.04 13.15
C ARG A 384 17.76 -3.28 14.55
N ASP A 385 16.45 -3.10 14.69
CA ASP A 385 15.74 -3.22 15.96
C ASP A 385 15.71 -4.67 16.47
N ALA A 386 15.49 -5.64 15.57
CA ALA A 386 15.48 -7.07 15.92
C ALA A 386 16.87 -7.59 16.33
N LEU A 387 17.93 -7.08 15.70
CA LEU A 387 19.32 -7.50 15.97
C LEU A 387 19.97 -6.70 17.11
N GLY A 388 19.42 -5.53 17.46
CA GLY A 388 19.99 -4.63 18.45
C GLY A 388 21.39 -4.13 18.06
N VAL A 389 21.63 -3.91 16.76
CA VAL A 389 22.93 -3.46 16.26
C VAL A 389 23.25 -2.04 16.71
N LYS A 390 24.54 -1.71 16.76
CA LYS A 390 25.00 -0.35 17.02
C LYS A 390 24.67 0.56 15.83
N PRO A 391 24.40 1.86 16.07
CA PRO A 391 24.17 2.83 15.01
C PRO A 391 25.50 3.28 14.37
N ASP A 392 26.26 2.34 13.83
CA ASP A 392 27.56 2.56 13.21
C ASP A 392 27.71 1.71 11.93
N ALA A 393 28.84 1.87 11.23
CA ALA A 393 29.10 1.15 9.98
C ALA A 393 29.12 -0.38 10.14
N GLU A 394 29.56 -0.89 11.29
CA GLU A 394 29.53 -2.33 11.61
C GLU A 394 28.09 -2.83 11.77
N GLY A 395 27.24 -2.07 12.46
CA GLY A 395 25.83 -2.36 12.55
C GLY A 395 25.13 -2.34 11.18
N ALA A 396 25.51 -1.39 10.31
CA ALA A 396 24.99 -1.31 8.95
C ALA A 396 25.43 -2.49 8.08
N MET A 397 26.69 -2.95 8.22
CA MET A 397 27.14 -4.19 7.58
C MET A 397 26.31 -5.38 8.02
N ARG A 398 26.04 -5.52 9.33
CA ARG A 398 25.23 -6.63 9.84
C ARG A 398 23.79 -6.63 9.33
N VAL A 399 23.21 -5.44 9.13
CA VAL A 399 21.89 -5.30 8.50
C VAL A 399 21.93 -5.66 7.02
N LEU A 400 22.93 -5.21 6.27
CA LEU A 400 23.09 -5.53 4.85
C LEU A 400 23.24 -7.04 4.60
N GLU A 401 23.99 -7.75 5.44
CA GLU A 401 24.16 -9.21 5.37
C GLU A 401 22.83 -9.97 5.39
N LEU A 402 21.82 -9.46 6.09
CA LEU A 402 20.52 -10.10 6.26
C LEU A 402 19.41 -9.42 5.43
N HIS A 403 19.73 -8.34 4.73
CA HIS A 403 18.73 -7.56 4.01
C HIS A 403 18.24 -8.34 2.77
N PRO A 404 16.92 -8.46 2.51
CA PRO A 404 16.43 -9.21 1.34
C PRO A 404 16.78 -8.58 -0.02
N LEU A 405 17.31 -7.36 -0.05
CA LEU A 405 17.97 -6.81 -1.26
C LEU A 405 19.16 -7.68 -1.70
N LEU A 406 19.91 -8.23 -0.75
CA LEU A 406 21.14 -9.01 -0.96
C LEU A 406 20.92 -10.52 -0.68
N ASN A 407 19.69 -10.93 -0.40
CA ASN A 407 19.33 -12.30 -0.05
C ASN A 407 18.13 -12.81 -0.88
N PRO A 408 17.96 -14.14 -1.02
CA PRO A 408 18.87 -15.18 -0.52
C PRO A 408 20.17 -15.25 -1.33
N ALA A 409 21.25 -15.76 -0.74
CA ALA A 409 22.55 -15.88 -1.41
C ALA A 409 22.51 -16.76 -2.67
N ALA A 410 21.55 -17.69 -2.76
CA ALA A 410 21.30 -18.48 -3.97
C ALA A 410 20.77 -17.63 -5.15
N TYR A 411 20.21 -16.46 -4.87
CA TYR A 411 19.59 -15.59 -5.87
C TYR A 411 20.40 -14.32 -6.15
N VAL A 412 21.03 -13.75 -5.12
CA VAL A 412 21.87 -12.56 -5.21
C VAL A 412 23.30 -12.89 -4.79
N THR A 413 24.25 -12.69 -5.70
CA THR A 413 25.68 -12.92 -5.43
C THR A 413 26.31 -11.65 -4.88
N ALA A 414 26.52 -11.63 -3.56
CA ALA A 414 27.19 -10.54 -2.85
C ALA A 414 28.33 -11.10 -1.99
N THR A 415 29.40 -10.31 -1.84
CA THR A 415 30.53 -10.58 -0.94
C THR A 415 30.71 -9.42 0.01
N PHE A 416 30.96 -9.72 1.28
CA PHE A 416 31.04 -8.74 2.35
C PHE A 416 32.49 -8.64 2.84
N GLY A 417 33.01 -7.42 2.89
CA GLY A 417 34.31 -7.06 3.45
C GLY A 417 34.15 -6.04 4.57
N HIS A 418 35.27 -5.49 5.06
CA HIS A 418 35.23 -4.48 6.13
C HIS A 418 34.60 -3.17 5.62
N HIS A 419 33.37 -2.89 6.06
CA HIS A 419 32.53 -1.77 5.62
C HIS A 419 32.29 -1.73 4.10
N THR A 420 32.44 -2.87 3.41
CA THR A 420 32.25 -2.96 1.96
C THR A 420 31.35 -4.12 1.58
N VAL A 421 30.51 -3.92 0.56
CA VAL A 421 29.75 -4.97 -0.09
C VAL A 421 29.99 -4.91 -1.59
N SER A 422 30.38 -6.04 -2.17
CA SER A 422 30.63 -6.17 -3.61
C SER A 422 29.60 -7.13 -4.21
N VAL A 423 28.89 -6.66 -5.22
CA VAL A 423 27.87 -7.41 -5.96
C VAL A 423 28.41 -7.76 -7.34
N THR A 424 28.06 -8.96 -7.79
CA THR A 424 28.38 -9.43 -9.14
C THR A 424 27.12 -9.97 -9.82
N PRO A 425 27.14 -10.15 -11.16
CA PRO A 425 26.01 -10.73 -11.88
C PRO A 425 25.52 -12.04 -11.25
N SER A 426 24.20 -12.18 -11.17
CA SER A 426 23.51 -13.24 -10.43
C SER A 426 22.13 -13.50 -11.04
N PRO A 427 21.43 -14.59 -10.67
CA PRO A 427 20.07 -14.86 -11.15
C PRO A 427 19.10 -13.68 -10.98
N ALA A 428 19.26 -12.88 -9.92
CA ALA A 428 18.46 -11.68 -9.70
C ALA A 428 18.64 -10.59 -10.77
N HIS A 429 19.81 -10.51 -11.42
CA HIS A 429 20.05 -9.59 -12.53
C HIS A 429 19.32 -10.07 -13.80
N GLU A 430 19.32 -11.38 -14.08
CA GLU A 430 18.60 -11.97 -15.21
C GLU A 430 17.09 -11.71 -15.12
N ASP A 431 16.55 -11.72 -13.90
CA ASP A 431 15.13 -11.44 -13.63
C ASP A 431 14.79 -9.94 -13.58
N SER A 432 15.79 -9.05 -13.67
CA SER A 432 15.61 -7.61 -13.44
C SER A 432 14.98 -7.30 -12.07
N ALA A 433 15.36 -8.07 -11.04
CA ALA A 433 14.88 -7.89 -9.67
C ALA A 433 15.55 -6.69 -8.98
N TRP A 434 15.22 -6.45 -7.71
CA TRP A 434 15.65 -5.26 -6.98
C TRP A 434 17.13 -4.91 -7.09
N ILE A 435 18.03 -5.90 -7.00
CA ILE A 435 19.47 -5.63 -7.07
C ILE A 435 19.91 -4.99 -8.40
N SER A 436 19.21 -5.29 -9.50
CA SER A 436 19.47 -4.72 -10.84
C SER A 436 19.09 -3.24 -10.98
N LEU A 437 18.45 -2.67 -9.95
CA LEU A 437 18.15 -1.24 -9.85
C LEU A 437 19.26 -0.46 -9.16
N VAL A 438 20.12 -1.14 -8.39
CA VAL A 438 21.22 -0.52 -7.67
C VAL A 438 22.43 -0.45 -8.58
N VAL A 439 22.84 0.77 -8.90
CA VAL A 439 23.98 1.08 -9.77
C VAL A 439 24.69 2.31 -9.22
N PRO A 440 25.92 2.63 -9.66
CA PRO A 440 26.62 3.84 -9.20
C PRO A 440 25.82 5.13 -9.35
N GLU A 441 24.92 5.22 -10.34
CA GLU A 441 24.03 6.37 -10.56
C GLU A 441 22.74 6.34 -9.73
N GLU A 442 22.39 5.20 -9.12
CA GLU A 442 21.18 5.01 -8.32
C GLU A 442 21.51 4.27 -7.03
N VAL A 443 22.06 5.03 -6.09
CA VAL A 443 22.53 4.54 -4.78
C VAL A 443 21.48 4.69 -3.69
N ARG A 444 20.34 5.36 -3.98
CA ARG A 444 19.32 5.69 -2.97
C ARG A 444 18.81 4.48 -2.19
N PRO A 445 18.59 3.29 -2.78
CA PRO A 445 18.24 2.11 -2.00
C PRO A 445 19.26 1.73 -0.93
N LEU A 446 20.56 1.78 -1.25
CA LEU A 446 21.61 1.46 -0.28
C LEU A 446 21.74 2.56 0.79
N GLN A 447 21.64 3.83 0.38
CA GLN A 447 21.59 4.96 1.31
C GLN A 447 20.43 4.81 2.30
N ALA A 448 19.25 4.40 1.82
CA ALA A 448 18.09 4.15 2.65
C ALA A 448 18.34 3.06 3.70
N ILE A 449 19.08 1.99 3.36
CA ILE A 449 19.46 0.93 4.30
C ILE A 449 20.42 1.45 5.37
N VAL A 450 21.54 2.06 4.97
CA VAL A 450 22.58 2.46 5.95
C VAL A 450 22.09 3.61 6.84
N ARG A 451 21.30 4.54 6.30
CA ARG A 451 20.74 5.67 7.06
C ARG A 451 19.63 5.25 8.02
N ALA A 452 18.90 4.18 7.68
CA ALA A 452 17.99 3.53 8.62
C ALA A 452 18.74 2.93 9.83
N VAL A 453 20.02 2.56 9.69
CA VAL A 453 20.83 2.12 10.83
C VAL A 453 21.37 3.30 11.63
N SER A 454 21.95 4.29 10.95
CA SER A 454 22.37 5.55 11.57
C SER A 454 22.29 6.70 10.57
N PRO A 455 21.71 7.85 10.93
CA PRO A 455 21.49 8.96 10.01
C PRO A 455 22.79 9.61 9.51
N THR A 456 23.94 9.35 10.14
CA THR A 456 25.25 9.88 9.74
C THR A 456 25.98 9.01 8.72
N LEU A 457 25.42 7.86 8.35
CA LEU A 457 26.01 6.93 7.39
C LEU A 457 25.62 7.27 5.95
N ASP A 458 26.52 6.95 5.04
CA ASP A 458 26.29 7.02 3.59
C ASP A 458 27.03 5.88 2.87
N VAL A 459 26.89 5.81 1.56
CA VAL A 459 27.58 4.82 0.71
C VAL A 459 28.24 5.48 -0.50
N ASP A 460 29.49 5.11 -0.75
CA ASP A 460 30.17 5.35 -2.02
C ASP A 460 30.08 4.09 -2.87
N VAL A 461 29.52 4.18 -4.09
CA VAL A 461 29.38 3.04 -4.99
C VAL A 461 30.25 3.23 -6.22
N VAL A 462 31.09 2.25 -6.52
CA VAL A 462 31.98 2.22 -7.69
C VAL A 462 31.80 0.94 -8.48
N GLY A 463 31.91 1.01 -9.81
CA GLY A 463 31.75 -0.13 -10.70
C GLY A 463 30.91 0.22 -11.92
N ASP A 464 30.18 -0.76 -12.43
CA ASP A 464 29.25 -0.65 -13.54
C ASP A 464 27.83 -1.12 -13.13
N HIS A 465 26.98 -1.37 -14.13
CA HIS A 465 25.55 -1.66 -13.95
C HIS A 465 25.26 -2.99 -13.24
N ASP A 466 26.05 -4.03 -13.49
CA ASP A 466 25.81 -5.37 -12.94
C ASP A 466 26.92 -5.86 -11.99
N ARG A 467 28.00 -5.08 -11.88
CA ARG A 467 29.11 -5.31 -10.98
C ARG A 467 29.54 -4.02 -10.32
N TRP A 468 29.32 -3.93 -9.01
CA TRP A 468 29.71 -2.76 -8.24
C TRP A 468 30.16 -3.14 -6.82
N THR A 469 30.87 -2.21 -6.20
CA THR A 469 31.25 -2.27 -4.78
C THR A 469 30.77 -1.01 -4.10
N ALA A 470 30.00 -1.18 -3.03
CA ALA A 470 29.60 -0.10 -2.15
C ALA A 470 30.50 -0.11 -0.90
N ARG A 471 30.93 1.07 -0.47
CA ARG A 471 31.67 1.29 0.77
C ARG A 471 30.86 2.19 1.68
N ILE A 472 30.61 1.75 2.90
CA ILE A 472 29.94 2.55 3.92
C ILE A 472 30.90 3.63 4.41
N THR A 473 30.40 4.85 4.49
CA THR A 473 31.10 6.01 5.04
C THR A 473 30.27 6.62 6.17
N ASP A 474 30.94 7.32 7.10
CA ASP A 474 30.33 7.89 8.30
C ASP A 474 30.77 9.35 8.47
N GLY A 475 30.12 10.08 9.37
CA GLY A 475 30.37 11.49 9.65
C GLY A 475 29.63 12.46 8.73
N HIS A 476 28.57 11.99 8.06
CA HIS A 476 27.74 12.83 7.20
C HIS A 476 26.67 13.56 8.02
N GLU A 477 26.25 14.72 7.52
CA GLU A 477 25.08 15.40 8.07
C GLU A 477 23.80 14.58 7.78
N PRO A 478 22.91 14.40 8.77
CA PRO A 478 21.64 13.72 8.56
C PRO A 478 20.84 14.33 7.39
N ALA A 479 20.57 13.51 6.37
CA ALA A 479 19.73 13.90 5.25
C ALA A 479 18.24 13.75 5.61
N PRO A 480 17.35 14.64 5.13
CA PRO A 480 15.91 14.44 5.23
C PRO A 480 15.47 13.11 4.62
N GLU A 481 14.49 12.46 5.24
CA GLU A 481 13.89 11.25 4.66
C GLU A 481 13.25 11.55 3.29
N SER A 482 13.41 10.63 2.35
CA SER A 482 12.77 10.75 1.05
C SER A 482 11.27 10.45 1.15
N LYS A 483 10.49 10.97 0.19
CA LYS A 483 9.04 10.75 0.14
C LYS A 483 8.67 9.26 0.10
N GLU A 484 9.50 8.45 -0.55
CA GLU A 484 9.33 7.00 -0.64
C GLU A 484 9.43 6.33 0.73
N ILE A 485 10.36 6.79 1.58
CA ILE A 485 10.56 6.29 2.95
C ILE A 485 9.39 6.73 3.83
N THR A 486 9.00 8.00 3.78
CA THR A 486 7.85 8.51 4.53
C THR A 486 6.56 7.75 4.16
N LEU A 487 6.36 7.47 2.86
CA LEU A 487 5.21 6.70 2.40
C LEU A 487 5.25 5.23 2.85
N ALA A 488 6.44 4.62 2.88
CA ALA A 488 6.62 3.25 3.40
C ALA A 488 6.25 3.13 4.88
N LYS A 489 6.48 4.21 5.65
CA LYS A 489 6.24 4.27 7.09
C LYS A 489 4.85 4.76 7.48
N PHE A 490 4.03 5.21 6.51
CA PHE A 490 2.70 5.79 6.77
C PHE A 490 1.71 4.82 7.46
N GLY A 491 1.91 3.50 7.32
CA GLY A 491 1.06 2.48 7.95
C GLY A 491 1.54 2.03 9.33
N SER A 492 0.61 1.59 10.18
CA SER A 492 0.91 1.05 11.52
C SER A 492 1.74 -0.24 11.50
N GLY A 493 1.92 -0.86 10.32
CA GLY A 493 2.73 -2.06 10.13
C GLY A 493 4.23 -1.94 10.47
N SER A 494 4.75 -0.72 10.65
CA SER A 494 6.10 -0.44 11.18
C SER A 494 6.20 -0.55 12.70
N MET A 495 5.09 -0.38 13.43
CA MET A 495 5.06 -0.26 14.89
C MET A 495 4.44 -1.51 15.53
N TRP A 496 5.22 -2.59 15.63
CA TRP A 496 4.79 -3.78 16.35
C TRP A 496 5.95 -4.36 17.15
N SER A 497 5.61 -4.98 18.28
CA SER A 497 6.56 -5.69 19.11
C SER A 497 6.36 -7.19 18.95
N PHE A 498 7.46 -7.93 18.98
CA PHE A 498 7.39 -9.38 19.15
C PHE A 498 6.81 -9.66 20.54
N ILE A 499 5.73 -10.43 20.57
CA ILE A 499 5.16 -10.96 21.82
C ILE A 499 5.21 -12.47 21.78
N GLU A 500 5.52 -13.09 22.91
CA GLU A 500 5.46 -14.55 23.00
C GLU A 500 4.00 -15.01 22.91
N ARG A 501 3.72 -15.88 21.94
CA ARG A 501 2.38 -16.41 21.68
C ARG A 501 2.37 -17.92 21.81
N ARG A 502 1.27 -18.45 22.33
CA ARG A 502 1.01 -19.89 22.33
C ARG A 502 0.38 -20.28 21.00
N SER A 503 1.13 -21.04 20.20
CA SER A 503 0.64 -21.62 18.94
C SER A 503 -0.48 -22.65 19.20
N ILE A 504 -1.71 -22.28 18.88
CA ILE A 504 -2.89 -23.16 19.00
C ILE A 504 -3.17 -23.88 17.66
N PRO A 505 -3.58 -25.16 17.67
CA PRO A 505 -4.06 -25.82 16.46
C PRO A 505 -5.23 -25.06 15.84
N LEU A 506 -5.16 -24.79 14.54
CA LEU A 506 -6.34 -24.44 13.77
C LEU A 506 -7.12 -25.74 13.56
N THR A 507 -8.04 -26.04 14.47
CA THR A 507 -8.99 -27.13 14.27
C THR A 507 -9.83 -26.84 13.03
N VAL A 508 -9.61 -27.62 11.98
CA VAL A 508 -10.64 -27.90 10.97
C VAL A 508 -11.71 -28.70 11.73
N LEU A 509 -12.83 -28.06 12.05
CA LEU A 509 -13.92 -28.69 12.81
C LEU A 509 -14.72 -29.66 11.93
#